data_AF-A0A2E0RTP5-F1
#
_entry.id   AF-A0A2E0RTP5-F1
#
_cell.length_a   1.000
_cell.length_b   1.000
_cell.length_c   1.000
_cell.angle_alpha   90.00
_cell.angle_beta   90.00
_cell.angle_gamma   90.00
#
_symmetry.space_group_name_H-M   'P 1'
#
loop_
_entity.id
_entity.type
_entity.pdbx_description
1 polymer ?
#
loop_
_entity_poly.entity_id
_entity_poly.type
_entity_poly.pdbx_seq_one_letter_code
_entity_poly.pdbx_strand_id
1 'polypeptide(L)'
;MNRPNDRRASTSETWLEVVAAVDYLSRGHRPGFGVWDAVEEALRWYTAHLVAGDDDALAASAAAELPWDDPDPLRTALERLILHHPPPAEAEETSSEAIHAALSDWLCEMAHEYNDDHRFAMFHWFPALQPPAGARGDSWIG
;
A
#
# COMPACT_ATOMS: atom_id res chain seq x y z
N MET A 1 -21.89 18.73 -3.72
CA MET A 1 -21.54 17.30 -3.59
C MET A 1 -20.24 17.25 -2.82
N ASN A 2 -20.29 16.99 -1.50
CA ASN A 2 -19.10 16.94 -0.65
C ASN A 2 -18.48 15.54 -0.78
N ARG A 3 -17.25 15.44 -1.30
CA ARG A 3 -16.43 14.22 -1.13
C ARG A 3 -15.97 14.17 0.33
N PRO A 4 -16.35 13.16 1.13
CA PRO A 4 -15.80 12.97 2.47
C PRO A 4 -14.46 12.20 2.35
N ASN A 5 -13.44 12.66 3.10
CA ASN A 5 -12.14 12.02 3.36
C ASN A 5 -11.05 12.08 2.28
N ASP A 6 -10.49 13.28 2.07
CA ASP A 6 -9.07 13.44 1.69
C ASP A 6 -8.24 13.77 2.96
N ARG A 7 -8.18 12.83 3.90
CA ARG A 7 -7.05 12.79 4.84
C ARG A 7 -6.09 11.78 4.25
N ARG A 8 -5.08 12.26 3.50
CA ARG A 8 -3.94 11.42 3.11
C ARG A 8 -3.49 10.67 4.36
N ALA A 9 -3.52 9.35 4.32
CA ALA A 9 -3.04 8.53 5.42
C ALA A 9 -1.59 8.94 5.69
N SER A 10 -1.19 8.97 6.96
CA SER A 10 0.22 9.23 7.26
C SER A 10 1.07 8.14 6.61
N THR A 11 2.31 8.46 6.21
CA THR A 11 3.22 7.47 5.59
C THR A 11 3.30 6.18 6.40
N SER A 12 3.28 6.28 7.73
CA SER A 12 3.27 5.11 8.63
C SER A 12 2.00 4.26 8.52
N GLU A 13 0.83 4.86 8.36
CA GLU A 13 -0.43 4.13 8.16
C GLU A 13 -0.44 3.39 6.83
N THR A 14 0.05 4.01 5.75
CA THR A 14 0.18 3.36 4.43
C THR A 14 1.10 2.14 4.51
N TRP A 15 2.26 2.25 5.19
CA TRP A 15 3.14 1.09 5.35
C TRP A 15 2.52 -0.04 6.17
N LEU A 16 1.76 0.27 7.22
CA LEU A 16 1.02 -0.75 7.97
C LEU A 16 -0.02 -1.45 7.09
N GLU A 17 -0.70 -0.69 6.23
CA GLU A 17 -1.67 -1.23 5.30
C GLU A 17 -1.01 -2.09 4.22
N VAL A 18 0.15 -1.70 3.69
CA VAL A 18 0.97 -2.53 2.79
C VAL A 18 1.36 -3.84 3.45
N VAL A 19 1.86 -3.81 4.69
CA VAL A 19 2.23 -5.03 5.41
C VAL A 19 1.01 -5.93 5.64
N ALA A 20 -0.14 -5.37 5.99
CA ALA A 20 -1.37 -6.12 6.16
C ALA A 20 -1.86 -6.74 4.84
N ALA A 21 -1.80 -5.99 3.74
CA ALA A 21 -2.15 -6.47 2.40
C ALA A 21 -1.24 -7.62 1.97
N VAL A 22 0.07 -7.48 2.15
CA VAL A 22 1.05 -8.53 1.82
C VAL A 22 0.83 -9.78 2.67
N ASP A 23 0.58 -9.65 3.98
CA ASP A 23 0.28 -10.80 4.84
C ASP A 23 -1.02 -11.51 4.39
N TYR A 24 -2.05 -10.74 4.01
CA TYR A 24 -3.29 -11.29 3.47
C TYR A 24 -3.07 -12.04 2.14
N LEU A 25 -2.45 -11.37 1.17
CA LEU A 25 -2.21 -11.92 -0.17
C LEU A 25 -1.29 -13.14 -0.12
N SER A 26 -0.22 -13.10 0.67
CA SER A 26 0.74 -14.20 0.78
C SER A 26 0.13 -15.51 1.31
N ARG A 27 -0.93 -15.42 2.12
CA ARG A 27 -1.62 -16.59 2.70
C ARG A 27 -2.70 -17.17 1.79
N GLY A 28 -3.37 -16.33 1.00
CA GLY A 28 -4.59 -16.72 0.27
C GLY A 28 -4.45 -16.73 -1.26
N HIS A 29 -3.70 -15.80 -1.82
CA HIS A 29 -3.81 -15.44 -3.23
C HIS A 29 -2.49 -15.52 -4.00
N ARG A 30 -1.38 -15.10 -3.37
CA ARG A 30 -0.04 -15.00 -3.99
C ARG A 30 1.04 -15.57 -3.06
N PRO A 31 1.17 -16.91 -2.93
CA PRO A 31 2.15 -17.51 -2.05
C PRO A 31 3.58 -17.05 -2.36
N GLY A 32 4.30 -16.60 -1.34
CA GLY A 32 5.68 -16.08 -1.46
C GLY A 32 5.78 -14.59 -1.82
N PHE A 33 4.65 -13.90 -2.04
CA PHE A 33 4.61 -12.46 -2.27
C PHE A 33 4.99 -11.68 -1.00
N GLY A 34 6.01 -10.83 -1.10
CA GLY A 34 6.56 -10.05 0.00
C GLY A 34 6.36 -8.55 -0.15
N VAL A 35 6.81 -7.80 0.86
CA VAL A 35 6.71 -6.33 0.87
C VAL A 35 7.48 -5.70 -0.28
N TRP A 36 8.64 -6.26 -0.63
CA TRP A 36 9.44 -5.74 -1.74
C TRP A 36 8.77 -5.99 -3.10
N ASP A 37 8.06 -7.10 -3.26
CA ASP A 37 7.27 -7.37 -4.47
C ASP A 37 6.11 -6.37 -4.58
N ALA A 38 5.45 -6.04 -3.47
CA ALA A 38 4.41 -5.01 -3.44
C ALA A 38 4.93 -3.61 -3.81
N VAL A 39 6.09 -3.21 -3.26
CA VAL A 39 6.70 -1.91 -3.61
C VAL A 39 7.08 -1.89 -5.09
N GLU A 40 7.72 -2.96 -5.55
CA GLU A 40 8.17 -3.09 -6.94
C GLU A 40 6.97 -3.06 -7.90
N GLU A 41 5.90 -3.81 -7.62
CA GLU A 41 4.68 -3.84 -8.42
C GLU A 41 3.96 -2.48 -8.42
N ALA A 42 3.85 -1.83 -7.27
CA ALA A 42 3.29 -0.48 -7.17
C ALA A 42 4.05 0.53 -8.03
N LEU A 43 5.39 0.53 -7.95
CA LEU A 43 6.24 1.42 -8.74
C LEU A 43 6.17 1.13 -10.23
N ARG A 44 6.07 -0.17 -10.59
CA ARG A 44 5.88 -0.60 -11.97
C ARG A 44 4.59 -0.03 -12.54
N TRP A 45 3.46 -0.19 -11.84
CA TRP A 45 2.17 0.31 -12.28
C TRP A 45 2.16 1.83 -12.36
N TYR A 46 2.68 2.50 -11.34
CA TYR A 46 2.74 3.96 -11.32
C TYR A 46 3.54 4.51 -12.50
N THR A 47 4.73 3.93 -12.78
CA THR A 47 5.54 4.35 -13.92
C THR A 47 4.84 4.07 -15.25
N ALA A 48 4.14 2.95 -15.37
CA ALA A 48 3.37 2.64 -16.57
C ALA A 48 2.26 3.66 -16.84
N HIS A 49 1.54 4.10 -15.81
CA HIS A 49 0.55 5.17 -15.92
C HIS A 49 1.20 6.51 -16.29
N LEU A 50 2.39 6.83 -15.76
CA LEU A 50 3.12 8.04 -16.18
C LEU A 50 3.49 8.03 -17.67
N VAL A 51 3.84 6.86 -18.22
CA VAL A 51 4.21 6.71 -19.62
C VAL A 51 2.98 6.67 -20.54
N ALA A 52 1.91 6.02 -20.10
CA ALA A 52 0.70 5.79 -20.88
C ALA A 52 -0.31 6.96 -20.82
N GLY A 53 -0.26 7.79 -19.78
CA GLY A 53 -1.29 8.79 -19.50
C GLY A 53 -2.62 8.14 -19.08
N ASP A 54 -3.74 8.66 -19.59
CA ASP A 54 -5.10 8.18 -19.26
C ASP A 54 -5.51 6.89 -20.02
N ASP A 55 -4.58 6.23 -20.71
CA ASP A 55 -4.85 5.00 -21.47
C ASP A 55 -4.48 3.76 -20.64
N ASP A 56 -5.48 3.22 -19.92
CA ASP A 56 -5.33 2.04 -19.07
C ASP A 56 -4.81 0.81 -19.84
N ALA A 57 -5.18 0.67 -21.12
CA ALA A 57 -4.73 -0.46 -21.94
C ALA A 57 -3.24 -0.32 -22.30
N LEU A 58 -2.81 0.91 -22.57
CA LEU A 58 -1.39 1.22 -22.79
C LEU A 58 -0.59 1.10 -21.48
N ALA A 59 -1.15 1.49 -20.34
CA ALA A 59 -0.51 1.33 -19.03
C ALA A 59 -0.32 -0.16 -18.69
N ALA A 60 -1.34 -0.98 -18.90
CA ALA A 60 -1.24 -2.44 -18.71
C ALA A 60 -0.18 -3.06 -19.63
N SER A 61 -0.12 -2.63 -20.90
CA SER A 61 0.89 -3.09 -21.85
C SER A 61 2.30 -2.67 -21.42
N ALA A 62 2.49 -1.41 -21.01
CA ALA A 62 3.78 -0.90 -20.57
C ALA A 62 4.27 -1.62 -19.29
N ALA A 63 3.38 -1.93 -18.36
CA ALA A 63 3.71 -2.73 -17.18
C ALA A 63 4.10 -4.18 -17.54
N ALA A 64 3.45 -4.78 -18.54
CA ALA A 64 3.75 -6.14 -19.00
C ALA A 64 5.06 -6.26 -19.79
N GLU A 65 5.52 -5.18 -20.43
CA GLU A 65 6.79 -5.12 -21.16
C GLU A 65 8.03 -5.06 -20.24
N LEU A 66 7.86 -4.95 -18.92
CA LEU A 66 9.01 -5.02 -18.02
C LEU A 66 9.65 -6.42 -18.06
N PRO A 67 10.99 -6.51 -18.21
CA PRO A 67 11.67 -7.79 -18.25
C PRO A 67 11.52 -8.51 -16.92
N TRP A 68 10.86 -9.67 -16.96
CA TRP A 68 10.66 -10.57 -15.81
C TRP A 68 11.95 -11.25 -15.33
N ASP A 69 13.01 -11.20 -16.13
CA ASP A 69 14.33 -11.80 -15.85
C ASP A 69 15.31 -10.82 -15.18
N ASP A 70 14.80 -9.75 -14.57
CA ASP A 70 15.64 -8.81 -13.83
C ASP A 70 16.18 -9.46 -12.54
N PRO A 71 17.51 -9.52 -12.32
CA PRO A 71 18.07 -10.00 -11.06
C PRO A 71 17.75 -9.10 -9.86
N ASP A 72 17.36 -7.84 -10.10
CA ASP A 72 16.96 -6.86 -9.07
C ASP A 72 15.82 -5.96 -9.58
N PRO A 73 14.58 -6.47 -9.65
CA PRO A 73 13.46 -5.76 -10.26
C PRO A 73 13.10 -4.48 -9.48
N LEU A 74 13.33 -4.46 -8.17
CA LEU A 74 13.08 -3.28 -7.33
C LEU A 74 14.01 -2.13 -7.71
N ARG A 75 15.30 -2.42 -7.91
CA ARG A 75 16.26 -1.41 -8.36
C ARG A 75 15.85 -0.82 -9.70
N THR A 76 15.47 -1.65 -10.66
CA THR A 76 15.04 -1.19 -11.98
C THR A 76 13.76 -0.36 -11.93
N ALA A 77 12.80 -0.74 -11.09
CA ALA A 77 11.58 0.03 -10.87
C ALA A 77 11.89 1.43 -10.29
N LEU A 78 12.81 1.52 -9.34
CA LEU A 78 13.27 2.79 -8.76
C LEU A 78 14.03 3.66 -9.78
N GLU A 79 14.96 3.07 -10.55
CA GLU A 79 15.70 3.78 -11.60
C GLU A 79 14.73 4.36 -12.65
N ARG A 80 13.71 3.60 -13.04
CA ARG A 80 12.66 4.07 -13.95
C ARG A 80 11.79 5.16 -13.34
N LEU A 81 11.39 5.05 -12.08
CA LEU A 81 10.67 6.11 -11.38
C LEU A 81 11.45 7.42 -11.44
N ILE A 82 12.75 7.39 -11.13
CA ILE A 82 13.61 8.59 -11.17
C ILE A 82 13.73 9.14 -12.59
N LEU A 83 13.83 8.27 -13.60
CA LEU A 83 13.92 8.68 -15.00
C LEU A 83 12.64 9.36 -15.51
N HIS A 84 11.48 8.83 -15.15
CA HIS A 84 10.17 9.31 -15.63
C HIS A 84 9.53 10.38 -14.73
N HIS A 85 10.00 10.47 -13.48
CA HIS A 85 9.58 11.48 -12.50
C HIS A 85 10.82 12.11 -11.85
N PRO A 86 11.66 12.83 -12.63
CA PRO A 86 12.81 13.51 -12.06
C PRO A 86 12.33 14.55 -11.04
N PRO A 87 12.94 14.62 -9.84
CA PRO A 87 12.53 15.60 -8.85
C PRO A 87 12.67 17.01 -9.47
N PRO A 88 11.61 17.83 -9.43
CA PRO A 88 11.67 19.17 -9.99
C PRO A 88 12.75 19.99 -9.27
N ALA A 89 13.55 20.73 -10.03
CA ALA A 89 14.70 21.48 -9.51
C ALA A 89 14.32 22.49 -8.41
N GLU A 90 13.04 22.89 -8.32
CA GLU A 90 12.55 23.88 -7.37
C GLU A 90 11.26 23.47 -6.62
N ALA A 91 10.77 22.23 -6.72
CA ALA A 91 9.52 21.84 -6.05
C ALA A 91 9.69 20.90 -4.85
N GLU A 92 8.70 20.96 -3.96
CA GLU A 92 8.56 20.18 -2.73
C GLU A 92 8.17 18.71 -3.00
N GLU A 93 7.81 18.37 -4.24
CA GLU A 93 7.42 17.02 -4.64
C GLU A 93 8.65 16.09 -4.67
N THR A 94 8.74 15.26 -3.63
CA THR A 94 9.87 14.34 -3.45
C THR A 94 9.56 12.97 -4.04
N SER A 95 10.61 12.18 -4.30
CA SER A 95 10.45 10.75 -4.64
C SER A 95 9.63 9.98 -3.60
N SER A 96 9.59 10.44 -2.34
CA SER A 96 8.75 9.86 -1.29
C SER A 96 7.26 10.05 -1.56
N GLU A 97 6.85 11.15 -2.17
CA GLU A 97 5.44 11.40 -2.51
C GLU A 97 5.00 10.53 -3.67
N ALA A 98 5.85 10.38 -4.69
CA ALA A 98 5.61 9.47 -5.80
C ALA A 98 5.51 8.00 -5.33
N ILE A 99 6.39 7.57 -4.42
CA ILE A 99 6.31 6.23 -3.80
C ILE A 99 5.01 6.08 -2.99
N HIS A 100 4.63 7.09 -2.23
CA HIS A 100 3.41 7.04 -1.43
C HIS A 100 2.14 7.00 -2.29
N ALA A 101 2.10 7.74 -3.39
CA ALA A 101 1.02 7.69 -4.38
C ALA A 101 0.93 6.29 -5.00
N ALA A 102 2.06 5.77 -5.50
CA ALA A 102 2.14 4.43 -6.09
C ALA A 102 1.61 3.34 -5.13
N LEU A 103 2.03 3.37 -3.86
CA LEU A 103 1.57 2.41 -2.86
C LEU A 103 0.09 2.58 -2.50
N SER A 104 -0.42 3.81 -2.50
CA SER A 104 -1.83 4.08 -2.21
C SER A 104 -2.73 3.55 -3.33
N ASP A 105 -2.34 3.77 -4.58
CA ASP A 105 -3.07 3.25 -5.75
C ASP A 105 -3.02 1.72 -5.77
N TRP A 106 -1.85 1.13 -5.54
CA TRP A 106 -1.71 -0.33 -5.44
C TRP A 106 -2.61 -0.92 -4.33
N LEU A 107 -2.69 -0.27 -3.17
CA LEU A 107 -3.57 -0.71 -2.09
C LEU A 107 -5.05 -0.64 -2.46
N CYS A 108 -5.49 0.41 -3.15
CA CYS A 108 -6.85 0.52 -3.65
C CYS A 108 -7.19 -0.62 -4.61
N GLU A 109 -6.30 -0.89 -5.57
CA GLU A 109 -6.49 -1.97 -6.54
C GLU A 109 -6.49 -3.35 -5.88
N MET A 110 -5.56 -3.62 -4.95
CA MET A 110 -5.56 -4.89 -4.22
C MET A 110 -6.79 -5.06 -3.34
N ALA A 111 -7.28 -3.97 -2.73
CA ALA A 111 -8.52 -4.02 -1.96
C ALA A 111 -9.72 -4.33 -2.86
N HIS A 112 -9.76 -3.72 -4.04
CA HIS A 112 -10.79 -3.97 -5.05
C HIS A 112 -10.78 -5.43 -5.53
N GLU A 113 -9.61 -5.94 -5.89
CA GLU A 113 -9.48 -7.28 -6.49
C GLU A 113 -9.59 -8.41 -5.46
N TYR A 114 -9.05 -8.22 -4.25
CA TYR A 114 -8.87 -9.31 -3.28
C TYR A 114 -9.61 -9.13 -1.95
N ASN A 115 -10.17 -7.95 -1.66
CA ASN A 115 -10.75 -7.66 -0.34
C ASN A 115 -12.11 -6.96 -0.40
N ASP A 116 -12.86 -7.09 -1.51
CA ASP A 116 -14.19 -6.49 -1.68
C ASP A 116 -14.21 -4.98 -1.32
N ASP A 117 -13.20 -4.23 -1.78
CA ASP A 117 -12.97 -2.81 -1.49
C ASP A 117 -12.71 -2.49 0.00
N HIS A 118 -12.48 -3.49 0.85
CA HIS A 118 -12.12 -3.27 2.26
C HIS A 118 -10.63 -2.95 2.41
N ARG A 119 -10.32 -2.07 3.36
CA ARG A 119 -8.94 -1.81 3.79
C ARG A 119 -8.36 -3.04 4.49
N PHE A 120 -7.10 -3.34 4.21
CA PHE A 120 -6.39 -4.48 4.82
C PHE A 120 -6.06 -4.24 6.30
N ALA A 121 -5.67 -3.00 6.63
CA ALA A 121 -5.47 -2.58 8.01
C ALA A 121 -6.70 -1.82 8.52
N MET A 122 -7.64 -2.51 9.17
CA MET A 122 -8.61 -1.83 10.02
C MET A 122 -7.91 -1.37 11.31
N PHE A 123 -7.73 -0.06 11.49
CA PHE A 123 -7.45 0.55 12.80
C PHE A 123 -8.65 0.36 13.75
N HIS A 124 -8.85 -0.86 14.20
CA HIS A 124 -9.49 -1.15 15.46
C HIS A 124 -8.38 -1.66 16.36
N TRP A 125 -7.68 -0.73 17.00
CA TRP A 125 -6.93 -1.04 18.22
C TRP A 125 -7.86 -1.89 19.09
N PHE A 126 -7.45 -3.14 19.38
CA PHE A 126 -8.14 -4.09 20.24
C PHE A 126 -8.96 -3.40 21.35
N PRO A 127 -10.30 -3.52 21.39
CA PRO A 127 -11.06 -3.27 22.60
C PRO A 127 -11.36 -4.63 23.25
N ALA A 128 -10.36 -5.28 23.86
CA ALA A 128 -10.63 -6.53 24.60
C ALA A 128 -9.60 -6.85 25.69
N LEU A 129 -9.37 -5.91 26.61
CA LEU A 129 -9.18 -6.25 28.01
C LEU A 129 -10.02 -5.28 28.84
N GLN A 130 -11.34 -5.38 28.70
CA GLN A 130 -12.24 -4.88 29.71
C GLN A 130 -12.15 -5.89 30.88
N PRO A 131 -11.59 -5.51 32.06
CA PRO A 131 -11.60 -6.42 33.20
C PRO A 131 -13.07 -6.73 33.55
N PRO A 132 -13.39 -7.97 33.94
CA PRO A 132 -14.76 -8.34 34.25
C PRO A 132 -15.31 -7.42 35.34
N ALA A 133 -16.40 -6.73 35.02
CA ALA A 133 -17.20 -5.98 35.98
C ALA A 133 -17.78 -6.96 36.99
N GLY A 134 -17.10 -7.18 38.12
CA GLY A 134 -17.64 -8.05 39.16
C GLY A 134 -16.70 -8.67 40.18
N ALA A 135 -15.47 -8.17 40.39
CA ALA A 135 -14.75 -8.51 41.62
C ALA A 135 -15.33 -7.70 42.79
N ARG A 136 -16.49 -8.14 43.30
CA ARG A 136 -17.02 -7.71 44.61
C ARG A 136 -15.95 -7.98 45.66
N GLY A 137 -15.53 -6.93 46.35
CA GLY A 137 -14.72 -7.06 47.56
C GLY A 137 -15.56 -7.72 48.64
N ASP A 138 -15.39 -9.03 48.80
CA ASP A 138 -15.83 -9.72 50.01
C ASP A 138 -14.83 -9.43 51.13
N SER A 139 -15.26 -8.50 51.98
CA SER A 139 -15.06 -8.41 53.42
C SER A 139 -14.26 -9.55 54.07
N TRP A 140 -13.03 -9.24 54.49
CA TRP A 140 -12.38 -9.87 55.65
C TRP A 140 -11.66 -8.78 56.46
N ILE A 141 -12.33 -8.28 57.50
CA ILE A 141 -11.67 -7.70 58.67
C ILE A 141 -12.22 -8.47 59.87
N GLY A 142 -11.36 -9.34 60.42
CA GLY A 142 -11.37 -9.69 61.84
C GLY A 142 -10.43 -8.77 62.59
#